data_AF-M0NRP5-F1
#
_entry.id   AF-M0NRP5-F1
#
_cell.length_a   1.000
_cell.length_b   1.000
_cell.length_c   1.000
_cell.angle_alpha   90.00
_cell.angle_beta   90.00
_cell.angle_gamma   90.00
#
_symmetry.space_group_name_H-M   'P 1'
#
loop_
_entity.id
_entity.type
_entity.pdbx_description
1 polymer ?
#
loop_
_entity_poly.entity_id
_entity_poly.type
_entity_poly.pdbx_seq_one_letter_code
_entity_poly.pdbx_strand_id
1 'polypeptide(L)'
;MTDDDPGTAGDANGTGATGTAVRRDRFSGGPAREFLSSLAADAAIFEADLAVDRAHTVMLAEQGIVDSAVAGDILAALDDVEAAGHDALPDGEDVHEAIETAVIDRVGPDGGRMHTARSRNDEVATCIRYRLREDLLAAAEATIALREALVDVASEHTETVMPGYTHLQPAQPTTVAHYLLSYEGGVARDTERLLDAYDRVDRSPLGAAAFAGTPFDIDRDRTAELLGFDGTVRNSTDAASARDFLAEGATACATLATTLSGLAEDLVLFSNKGFVELSDAYASTSSIMPQKKNPDTLELTRGVAGDAIGEATGTLSLLKGLPRAYNRDLQRAHAGVFEIADDVREATEVAAGAVATADWNEATLADAAGEGFSTATGVADLLAMGGMPFRTAHEIVATAAETVSDGDSPAAAAAKVDEATRNVTGEPLSAHVSREDVESALDPAASVASRDSAGGPAPDAVADELATAEAGIEADAAALADERESLAAAAALLDAEVDSYA
;
A
#
# COMPACT_ATOMS: atom_id res chain seq x y z
N MET A 1 -2.97 61.28 -55.29
CA MET A 1 -3.20 62.42 -54.38
C MET A 1 -3.16 61.83 -52.99
N THR A 2 -1.95 61.54 -52.50
CA THR A 2 -1.07 62.44 -51.70
C THR A 2 -1.69 62.72 -50.33
N ASP A 3 -1.10 62.12 -49.30
CA ASP A 3 -0.26 62.78 -48.28
C ASP A 3 0.29 61.62 -47.37
N ASP A 4 1.61 61.37 -47.27
CA ASP A 4 2.59 61.96 -46.34
C ASP A 4 2.18 61.76 -44.85
N ASP A 5 2.94 61.22 -43.89
CA ASP A 5 4.38 61.11 -43.60
C ASP A 5 4.54 60.19 -42.31
N PRO A 6 5.65 60.13 -41.54
CA PRO A 6 6.68 59.08 -41.55
C PRO A 6 6.92 58.35 -40.19
N GLY A 7 7.82 57.36 -40.23
CA GLY A 7 8.87 57.24 -39.22
C GLY A 7 8.61 56.31 -38.03
N THR A 8 9.34 55.21 -38.00
CA THR A 8 9.96 54.60 -36.81
C THR A 8 10.90 53.53 -37.36
N ALA A 9 12.17 53.88 -37.60
CA ALA A 9 13.26 53.64 -36.64
C ALA A 9 13.26 52.17 -36.20
N GLY A 10 14.18 51.41 -36.79
CA GLY A 10 14.41 50.02 -36.41
C GLY A 10 14.87 49.94 -34.97
N ASP A 11 14.08 49.28 -34.14
CA ASP A 11 14.55 48.74 -32.89
C ASP A 11 15.17 47.37 -33.17
N ALA A 12 16.48 47.35 -33.06
CA ALA A 12 17.27 46.16 -32.84
C ALA A 12 16.88 45.56 -31.49
N ASN A 13 15.78 44.81 -31.44
CA ASN A 13 15.49 43.96 -30.29
C ASN A 13 16.23 42.63 -30.47
N GLY A 14 17.47 42.62 -29.99
CA GLY A 14 18.14 41.40 -29.56
C GLY A 14 17.37 40.81 -28.38
N THR A 15 16.31 40.06 -28.66
CA THR A 15 15.83 39.05 -27.71
C THR A 15 16.79 37.89 -27.81
N GLY A 16 17.70 37.79 -26.85
CA GLY A 16 18.47 36.56 -26.64
C GLY A 16 17.46 35.42 -26.55
N ALA A 17 17.56 34.46 -27.47
CA ALA A 17 16.75 33.27 -27.42
C ALA A 17 17.15 32.50 -26.16
N THR A 18 16.34 32.63 -25.10
CA THR A 18 16.29 31.67 -23.99
C THR A 18 15.66 30.39 -24.53
N GLY A 19 16.39 29.71 -25.38
CA GLY A 19 15.98 28.44 -25.97
C GLY A 19 16.66 27.30 -25.23
N THR A 20 15.86 26.43 -24.63
CA THR A 20 16.29 25.18 -23.98
C THR A 20 17.13 24.32 -24.92
N ALA A 21 17.96 23.42 -24.38
CA ALA A 21 18.97 22.69 -25.14
C ALA A 21 18.38 21.79 -26.25
N VAL A 22 17.13 21.37 -26.14
CA VAL A 22 16.63 20.16 -26.81
C VAL A 22 15.74 20.46 -28.03
N ARG A 23 14.97 21.57 -28.05
CA ARG A 23 14.00 21.86 -29.12
C ARG A 23 13.81 23.35 -29.45
N ARG A 24 14.88 24.03 -29.86
CA ARG A 24 14.86 25.49 -30.17
C ARG A 24 13.86 25.94 -31.26
N ASP A 25 13.38 25.06 -32.14
CA ASP A 25 12.62 25.44 -33.35
C ASP A 25 11.16 24.94 -33.46
N ARG A 26 10.62 24.17 -32.49
CA ARG A 26 9.23 23.66 -32.53
C ARG A 26 8.53 23.85 -31.18
N PHE A 27 7.26 24.29 -31.19
CA PHE A 27 6.48 24.68 -30.00
C PHE A 27 7.00 25.94 -29.27
N SER A 28 7.20 27.03 -30.02
CA SER A 28 7.72 28.32 -29.51
C SER A 28 6.72 29.13 -28.65
N GLY A 29 5.74 28.48 -28.01
CA GLY A 29 4.77 29.09 -27.10
C GLY A 29 3.33 28.57 -27.25
N GLY A 30 2.44 29.01 -26.35
CA GLY A 30 1.01 28.70 -26.37
C GLY A 30 0.61 27.40 -25.65
N PRO A 31 -0.70 27.10 -25.58
CA PRO A 31 -1.27 26.05 -24.71
C PRO A 31 -0.77 24.64 -25.02
N ALA A 32 -0.25 24.39 -26.22
CA ALA A 32 0.34 23.09 -26.56
C ALA A 32 1.68 22.85 -25.85
N ARG A 33 2.47 23.89 -25.57
CA ARG A 33 3.72 23.77 -24.82
C ARG A 33 3.43 23.47 -23.35
N GLU A 34 2.47 24.19 -22.77
CA GLU A 34 2.02 23.97 -21.39
C GLU A 34 1.43 22.55 -21.22
N PHE A 35 0.63 22.07 -22.18
CA PHE A 35 0.03 20.74 -22.14
C PHE A 35 1.04 19.59 -22.28
N LEU A 36 2.19 19.84 -22.92
CA LEU A 36 3.25 18.83 -23.07
C LEU A 36 4.16 18.74 -21.85
N SER A 37 4.22 19.80 -21.04
CA SER A 37 5.13 19.87 -19.91
C SER A 37 4.71 18.93 -18.79
N SER A 38 5.68 18.20 -18.23
CA SER A 38 5.54 17.43 -16.99
C SER A 38 6.34 18.00 -15.84
N LEU A 39 7.12 19.07 -16.03
CA LEU A 39 8.08 19.58 -15.03
C LEU A 39 7.53 19.67 -13.60
N ALA A 40 6.28 20.12 -13.44
CA ALA A 40 5.63 20.21 -12.13
C ALA A 40 5.29 18.84 -11.52
N ALA A 41 4.81 17.88 -12.33
CA ALA A 41 4.53 16.52 -11.88
C ALA A 41 5.83 15.73 -11.64
N ASP A 42 6.86 16.01 -12.43
CA ASP A 42 8.16 15.35 -12.35
C ASP A 42 8.97 15.76 -11.10
N ALA A 43 8.46 16.68 -10.27
CA ALA A 43 9.02 16.96 -8.95
C ALA A 43 9.15 15.67 -8.12
N ALA A 44 8.22 14.73 -8.28
CA ALA A 44 8.23 13.43 -7.61
C ALA A 44 9.39 12.50 -8.02
N ILE A 45 10.06 12.77 -9.15
CA ILE A 45 11.20 11.96 -9.64
C ILE A 45 12.50 12.75 -9.72
N PHE A 46 12.54 13.99 -9.20
CA PHE A 46 13.73 14.86 -9.26
C PHE A 46 14.97 14.22 -8.62
N GLU A 47 14.84 13.72 -7.39
CA GLU A 47 15.95 13.06 -6.68
C GLU A 47 16.39 11.77 -7.38
N ALA A 48 15.43 11.01 -7.90
CA ALA A 48 15.71 9.81 -8.68
C ALA A 48 16.48 10.13 -9.97
N ASP A 49 16.16 11.23 -10.64
CA ASP A 49 16.84 11.67 -11.86
C ASP A 49 18.30 12.07 -11.59
N LEU A 50 18.55 12.78 -10.49
CA LEU A 50 19.91 13.12 -10.06
C LEU A 50 20.75 11.86 -9.76
N ALA A 51 20.18 10.87 -9.05
CA ALA A 51 20.86 9.60 -8.80
C ALA A 51 21.18 8.86 -10.12
N VAL A 52 20.21 8.79 -11.04
CA VAL A 52 20.37 8.18 -12.36
C VAL A 52 21.44 8.91 -13.19
N ASP A 53 21.48 10.24 -13.13
CA ASP A 53 22.48 11.06 -13.79
C ASP A 53 23.89 10.84 -13.27
N ARG A 54 24.05 10.74 -11.94
CA ARG A 54 25.34 10.42 -11.31
C ARG A 54 25.82 9.03 -11.71
N ALA A 55 24.98 8.02 -11.53
CA ALA A 55 25.33 6.63 -11.85
C ALA A 55 25.70 6.46 -13.34
N HIS A 56 24.93 7.09 -14.23
CA HIS A 56 25.21 7.05 -15.66
C HIS A 56 26.52 7.77 -16.02
N THR A 57 26.77 8.95 -15.42
CA THR A 57 28.01 9.71 -15.66
C THR A 57 29.25 8.95 -15.17
N VAL A 58 29.18 8.33 -13.99
CA VAL A 58 30.24 7.45 -13.47
C VAL A 58 30.51 6.30 -14.44
N MET A 59 29.48 5.59 -14.89
CA MET A 59 29.63 4.49 -15.85
C MET A 59 30.25 4.95 -17.18
N LEU A 60 29.82 6.10 -17.71
CA LEU A 60 30.40 6.65 -18.95
C LEU A 60 31.90 6.95 -18.80
N ALA A 61 32.33 7.41 -17.62
CA ALA A 61 33.73 7.69 -17.33
C ALA A 61 34.54 6.40 -17.15
N GLU A 62 34.00 5.41 -16.45
CA GLU A 62 34.63 4.09 -16.28
C GLU A 62 34.84 3.36 -17.62
N GLN A 63 33.89 3.49 -18.55
CA GLN A 63 34.00 2.95 -19.91
C GLN A 63 34.87 3.81 -20.85
N GLY A 64 35.41 4.94 -20.36
CA GLY A 64 36.22 5.87 -21.15
C GLY A 64 35.46 6.57 -22.29
N ILE A 65 34.13 6.62 -22.20
CA ILE A 65 33.25 7.32 -23.16
C ILE A 65 33.28 8.82 -22.89
N VAL A 66 33.37 9.20 -21.60
CA VAL A 66 33.58 10.57 -21.14
C VAL A 66 34.92 10.66 -20.40
N ASP A 67 35.66 11.75 -20.63
CA ASP A 67 36.92 11.98 -19.93
C ASP A 67 36.67 12.22 -18.43
N SER A 68 37.51 11.65 -17.55
CA SER A 68 37.30 11.72 -16.10
C SER A 68 37.23 13.16 -15.57
N ALA A 69 37.98 14.12 -16.14
CA ALA A 69 37.89 15.51 -15.70
C ALA A 69 36.53 16.13 -16.07
N VAL A 70 36.00 15.80 -17.25
CA VAL A 70 34.68 16.27 -17.68
C VAL A 70 33.56 15.61 -16.86
N ALA A 71 33.73 14.33 -16.51
CA ALA A 71 32.80 13.64 -15.61
C ALA A 71 32.76 14.32 -14.24
N GLY A 72 33.91 14.68 -13.66
CA GLY A 72 33.98 15.44 -12.41
C GLY A 72 33.27 16.79 -12.48
N ASP A 73 33.46 17.55 -13.56
CA ASP A 73 32.76 18.83 -13.77
C ASP A 73 31.23 18.65 -13.84
N ILE A 74 30.75 17.57 -14.49
CA ILE A 74 29.31 17.22 -14.56
C ILE A 74 28.77 16.85 -13.19
N LEU A 75 29.47 15.99 -12.46
CA LEU A 75 29.06 15.52 -11.13
C LEU A 75 28.96 16.66 -10.13
N ALA A 76 29.96 17.56 -10.10
CA ALA A 76 29.91 18.75 -9.26
C ALA A 76 28.73 19.68 -9.63
N ALA A 77 28.40 19.79 -10.92
CA ALA A 77 27.24 20.57 -11.35
C ALA A 77 25.90 19.93 -10.94
N LEU A 78 25.82 18.59 -10.86
CA LEU A 78 24.65 17.89 -10.34
C LEU A 78 24.46 18.14 -8.83
N ASP A 79 25.55 18.16 -8.05
CA ASP A 79 25.50 18.52 -6.63
C ASP A 79 24.98 19.96 -6.42
N ASP A 80 25.42 20.90 -7.27
CA ASP A 80 24.91 22.27 -7.26
C ASP A 80 23.42 22.36 -7.63
N VAL A 81 22.93 21.46 -8.49
CA VAL A 81 21.51 21.39 -8.86
C VAL A 81 20.69 20.81 -7.72
N GLU A 82 21.14 19.73 -7.10
CA GLU A 82 20.50 19.14 -5.93
C GLU A 82 20.40 20.14 -4.77
N ALA A 83 21.50 20.82 -4.44
CA ALA A 83 21.54 21.81 -3.37
C ALA A 83 20.61 23.01 -3.63
N ALA A 84 20.35 23.35 -4.89
CA ALA A 84 19.43 24.41 -5.27
C ALA A 84 17.95 23.96 -5.25
N GLY A 85 17.69 22.66 -5.44
CA GLY A 85 16.37 22.04 -5.43
C GLY A 85 15.58 22.21 -6.74
N HIS A 86 14.48 21.45 -6.85
CA HIS A 86 13.63 21.42 -8.05
C HIS A 86 13.10 22.81 -8.46
N ASP A 87 12.68 23.64 -7.50
CA ASP A 87 12.15 24.99 -7.76
C ASP A 87 13.17 25.96 -8.39
N ALA A 88 14.47 25.64 -8.31
CA ALA A 88 15.54 26.45 -8.89
C ALA A 88 15.90 26.03 -10.33
N LEU A 89 15.28 24.97 -10.85
CA LEU A 89 15.50 24.51 -12.22
C LEU A 89 15.05 25.56 -13.25
N PRO A 90 15.75 25.66 -14.39
CA PRO A 90 15.28 26.48 -15.50
C PRO A 90 13.98 25.92 -16.10
N ASP A 91 13.23 26.77 -16.80
CA ASP A 91 12.04 26.33 -17.54
C ASP A 91 12.39 25.21 -18.55
N GLY A 92 11.61 24.15 -18.56
CA GLY A 92 11.82 22.97 -19.42
C GLY A 92 10.51 22.25 -19.79
N GLU A 93 10.59 21.30 -20.73
CA GLU A 93 9.48 20.37 -21.01
C GLU A 93 9.26 19.44 -19.81
N ASP A 94 10.34 18.86 -19.30
CA ASP A 94 10.37 17.88 -18.22
C ASP A 94 11.58 18.13 -17.31
N VAL A 95 11.65 17.40 -16.19
CA VAL A 95 12.76 17.53 -15.22
C VAL A 95 14.11 17.18 -15.84
N HIS A 96 14.16 16.18 -16.73
CA HIS A 96 15.37 15.72 -17.40
C HIS A 96 16.02 16.83 -18.26
N GLU A 97 15.22 17.51 -19.10
CA GLU A 97 15.70 18.66 -19.88
C GLU A 97 16.15 19.82 -18.98
N ALA A 98 15.44 20.05 -17.88
CA ALA A 98 15.75 21.15 -16.98
C ALA A 98 17.07 20.92 -16.22
N ILE A 99 17.32 19.70 -15.73
CA ILE A 99 18.60 19.31 -15.11
C ILE A 99 19.73 19.39 -16.14
N GLU A 100 19.57 18.79 -17.33
CA GLU A 100 20.59 18.85 -18.39
C GLU A 100 20.94 20.31 -18.76
N THR A 101 19.94 21.18 -18.86
CA THR A 101 20.15 22.61 -19.13
C THR A 101 20.92 23.28 -18.00
N ALA A 102 20.55 23.00 -16.74
CA ALA A 102 21.22 23.54 -15.57
C ALA A 102 22.71 23.09 -15.48
N VAL A 103 23.01 21.85 -15.87
CA VAL A 103 24.38 21.33 -15.93
C VAL A 103 25.16 21.98 -17.08
N ILE A 104 24.58 22.08 -18.29
CA ILE A 104 25.22 22.72 -19.45
C ILE A 104 25.51 24.21 -19.17
N ASP A 105 24.62 24.92 -18.50
CA ASP A 105 24.83 26.33 -18.16
C ASP A 105 26.03 26.55 -17.23
N ARG A 106 26.37 25.54 -16.40
CA ARG A 106 27.51 25.54 -15.48
C ARG A 106 28.80 25.06 -16.15
N VAL A 107 28.76 23.90 -16.79
CA VAL A 107 29.94 23.20 -17.36
C VAL A 107 30.28 23.68 -18.77
N GLY A 108 29.29 24.21 -19.49
CA GLY A 108 29.38 24.50 -20.91
C GLY A 108 28.97 23.31 -21.79
N PRO A 109 29.27 23.32 -23.10
CA PRO A 109 28.81 22.30 -24.05
C PRO A 109 29.20 20.87 -23.69
N ASP A 110 30.31 20.68 -22.97
CA ASP A 110 30.76 19.37 -22.52
C ASP A 110 29.84 18.77 -21.43
N GLY A 111 29.04 19.58 -20.73
CA GLY A 111 28.03 19.09 -19.79
C GLY A 111 26.98 18.19 -20.45
N GLY A 112 26.64 18.44 -21.71
CA GLY A 112 25.71 17.61 -22.48
C GLY A 112 26.24 16.21 -22.81
N ARG A 113 27.50 15.90 -22.48
CA ARG A 113 28.04 14.54 -22.62
C ARG A 113 27.39 13.56 -21.65
N MET A 114 26.79 14.02 -20.54
CA MET A 114 26.02 13.17 -19.63
C MET A 114 24.89 12.42 -20.35
N HIS A 115 24.35 12.97 -21.45
CA HIS A 115 23.29 12.30 -22.22
C HIS A 115 23.82 11.29 -23.26
N THR A 116 25.13 11.07 -23.33
CA THR A 116 25.72 10.10 -24.27
C THR A 116 25.21 8.69 -23.96
N ALA A 117 24.88 7.93 -25.01
CA ALA A 117 24.39 6.56 -24.92
C ALA A 117 23.06 6.35 -24.15
N ARG A 118 22.31 7.42 -23.86
CA ARG A 118 21.03 7.40 -23.14
C ARG A 118 19.93 8.09 -23.94
N SER A 119 18.68 7.90 -23.52
CA SER A 119 17.51 8.63 -23.99
C SER A 119 16.63 9.02 -22.81
N ARG A 120 15.77 10.02 -22.98
CA ARG A 120 14.70 10.29 -22.00
C ARG A 120 13.82 9.06 -21.73
N ASN A 121 13.68 8.15 -22.70
CA ASN A 121 12.78 7.00 -22.58
C ASN A 121 13.23 5.97 -21.53
N ASP A 122 14.51 5.64 -21.49
CA ASP A 122 15.07 4.70 -20.52
C ASP A 122 15.44 5.39 -19.21
N GLU A 123 15.88 6.66 -19.28
CA GLU A 123 16.06 7.55 -18.13
C GLU A 123 14.77 7.66 -17.29
N VAL A 124 13.67 8.17 -17.86
CA VAL A 124 12.39 8.31 -17.13
C VAL A 124 11.87 6.97 -16.61
N ALA A 125 12.06 5.88 -17.36
CA ALA A 125 11.65 4.56 -16.92
C ALA A 125 12.46 4.09 -15.69
N THR A 126 13.74 4.49 -15.61
CA THR A 126 14.62 4.20 -14.48
C THR A 126 14.20 5.03 -13.27
N CYS A 127 14.00 6.34 -13.44
CA CYS A 127 13.60 7.23 -12.34
C CYS A 127 12.26 6.81 -11.72
N ILE A 128 11.27 6.43 -12.54
CA ILE A 128 9.98 5.94 -12.04
C ILE A 128 10.13 4.67 -11.20
N ARG A 129 10.96 3.71 -11.64
CA ARG A 129 11.20 2.47 -10.89
C ARG A 129 11.98 2.72 -9.60
N TYR A 130 12.99 3.57 -9.67
CA TYR A 130 13.80 3.99 -8.53
C TYR A 130 12.93 4.66 -7.45
N ARG A 131 11.99 5.53 -7.85
CA ARG A 131 11.04 6.16 -6.92
C ARG A 131 10.03 5.17 -6.36
N LEU A 132 9.38 4.39 -7.23
CA LEU A 132 8.28 3.49 -6.83
C LEU A 132 8.74 2.38 -5.88
N ARG A 133 9.96 1.85 -6.05
CA ARG A 133 10.44 0.76 -5.18
C ARG A 133 10.50 1.22 -3.72
N GLU A 134 10.90 2.47 -3.47
CA GLU A 134 10.94 3.06 -2.13
C GLU A 134 9.52 3.20 -1.55
N ASP A 135 8.55 3.59 -2.38
CA ASP A 135 7.14 3.66 -1.98
C ASP A 135 6.59 2.30 -1.58
N LEU A 136 6.90 1.25 -2.35
CA LEU A 136 6.45 -0.10 -2.05
C LEU A 136 7.08 -0.64 -0.76
N LEU A 137 8.38 -0.38 -0.52
CA LEU A 137 9.03 -0.75 0.73
C LEU A 137 8.46 0.04 1.91
N ALA A 138 8.14 1.34 1.75
CA ALA A 138 7.53 2.14 2.79
C ALA A 138 6.09 1.70 3.11
N ALA A 139 5.32 1.30 2.11
CA ALA A 139 4.00 0.70 2.31
C ALA A 139 4.12 -0.65 3.03
N ALA A 140 5.09 -1.50 2.67
CA ALA A 140 5.32 -2.79 3.34
C ALA A 140 5.77 -2.61 4.80
N GLU A 141 6.57 -1.57 5.09
CA GLU A 141 6.95 -1.20 6.45
C GLU A 141 5.72 -0.82 7.29
N ALA A 142 4.81 -0.03 6.71
CA ALA A 142 3.56 0.33 7.37
C ALA A 142 2.65 -0.88 7.61
N THR A 143 2.59 -1.85 6.68
CA THR A 143 1.81 -3.08 6.89
C THR A 143 2.39 -3.96 7.99
N ILE A 144 3.72 -4.06 8.09
CA ILE A 144 4.39 -4.75 9.20
C ILE A 144 4.02 -4.11 10.54
N ALA A 145 4.11 -2.78 10.66
CA ALA A 145 3.72 -2.05 11.87
C ALA A 145 2.22 -2.23 12.23
N LEU A 146 1.33 -2.27 11.24
CA LEU A 146 -0.09 -2.58 11.46
C LEU A 146 -0.28 -4.02 11.98
N ARG A 147 0.46 -4.99 11.44
CA ARG A 147 0.38 -6.39 11.89
C ARG A 147 0.89 -6.54 13.32
N GLU A 148 1.98 -5.88 13.66
CA GLU A 148 2.47 -5.80 15.05
C GLU A 148 1.38 -5.26 15.98
N ALA A 149 0.76 -4.14 15.63
CA ALA A 149 -0.33 -3.56 16.43
C ALA A 149 -1.54 -4.51 16.57
N LEU A 150 -1.91 -5.22 15.51
CA LEU A 150 -3.01 -6.20 15.54
C LEU A 150 -2.68 -7.39 16.45
N VAL A 151 -1.46 -7.92 16.37
CA VAL A 151 -0.98 -9.04 17.19
C VAL A 151 -0.85 -8.65 18.66
N ASP A 152 -0.27 -7.48 18.94
CA ASP A 152 -0.12 -6.98 20.30
C ASP A 152 -1.48 -6.87 20.99
N VAL A 153 -2.45 -6.20 20.36
CA VAL A 153 -3.81 -6.07 20.92
C VAL A 153 -4.52 -7.42 20.98
N ALA A 154 -4.34 -8.29 19.98
CA ALA A 154 -4.91 -9.64 20.01
C ALA A 154 -4.37 -10.47 21.19
N SER A 155 -3.08 -10.35 21.51
CA SER A 155 -2.46 -11.08 22.62
C SER A 155 -3.05 -10.72 23.99
N GLU A 156 -3.49 -9.47 24.15
CA GLU A 156 -4.15 -8.96 25.36
C GLU A 156 -5.60 -9.43 25.49
N HIS A 157 -6.23 -9.80 24.37
CA HIS A 157 -7.67 -10.07 24.28
C HIS A 157 -8.01 -11.51 23.84
N THR A 158 -7.15 -12.47 24.17
CA THR A 158 -7.32 -13.90 23.84
C THR A 158 -8.57 -14.53 24.44
N GLU A 159 -9.05 -14.01 25.57
CA GLU A 159 -10.26 -14.47 26.27
C GLU A 159 -11.43 -13.47 26.21
N THR A 160 -11.24 -12.29 25.62
CA THR A 160 -12.28 -11.25 25.53
C THR A 160 -13.34 -11.65 24.52
N VAL A 161 -14.43 -12.24 25.02
CA VAL A 161 -15.55 -12.73 24.20
C VAL A 161 -16.27 -11.58 23.50
N MET A 162 -16.55 -11.73 22.21
CA MET A 162 -17.32 -10.80 21.39
C MET A 162 -18.34 -11.53 20.50
N PRO A 163 -19.41 -10.85 20.05
CA PRO A 163 -20.31 -11.40 19.03
C PRO A 163 -19.61 -11.48 17.67
N GLY A 164 -19.61 -12.67 17.06
CA GLY A 164 -19.27 -12.84 15.65
C GLY A 164 -20.46 -12.57 14.75
N TYR A 165 -20.22 -11.98 13.57
CA TYR A 165 -21.28 -11.55 12.66
C TYR A 165 -21.20 -12.24 11.29
N THR A 166 -22.38 -12.56 10.74
CA THR A 166 -22.54 -12.84 9.30
C THR A 166 -23.75 -12.06 8.80
N HIS A 167 -23.63 -11.40 7.65
CA HIS A 167 -24.69 -10.48 7.15
C HIS A 167 -25.07 -9.37 8.16
N LEU A 168 -24.12 -8.93 9.01
CA LEU A 168 -24.35 -8.04 10.15
C LEU A 168 -25.38 -8.55 11.18
N GLN A 169 -25.68 -9.85 11.16
CA GLN A 169 -26.49 -10.54 12.18
C GLN A 169 -25.59 -11.33 13.13
N PRO A 170 -25.87 -11.32 14.45
CA PRO A 170 -25.16 -12.20 15.39
C PRO A 170 -25.21 -13.64 14.90
N ALA A 171 -24.05 -14.28 14.84
CA ALA A 171 -23.90 -15.63 14.33
C ALA A 171 -23.45 -16.58 15.45
N GLN A 172 -22.24 -16.38 15.96
CA GLN A 172 -21.62 -17.21 17.00
C GLN A 172 -20.67 -16.35 17.85
N PRO A 173 -20.51 -16.63 19.15
CA PRO A 173 -19.46 -16.01 19.95
C PRO A 173 -18.05 -16.32 19.39
N THR A 174 -17.16 -15.33 19.50
CA THR A 174 -15.73 -15.40 19.16
C THR A 174 -14.95 -14.58 20.19
N THR A 175 -13.65 -14.36 19.99
CA THR A 175 -12.85 -13.43 20.80
C THR A 175 -12.40 -12.23 19.97
N VAL A 176 -12.08 -11.12 20.62
CA VAL A 176 -11.45 -9.94 19.99
C VAL A 176 -10.12 -10.35 19.34
N ALA A 177 -9.32 -11.20 19.99
CA ALA A 177 -8.10 -11.73 19.39
C ALA A 177 -8.34 -12.44 18.05
N HIS A 178 -9.30 -13.37 18.01
CA HIS A 178 -9.63 -14.10 16.77
C HIS A 178 -10.13 -13.16 15.66
N TYR A 179 -10.88 -12.11 16.01
CA TYR A 179 -11.29 -11.06 15.07
C TYR A 179 -10.10 -10.28 14.51
N LEU A 180 -9.19 -9.80 15.37
CA LEU A 180 -8.02 -9.02 14.95
C LEU A 180 -7.04 -9.85 14.11
N LEU A 181 -6.81 -11.11 14.48
CA LEU A 181 -5.99 -12.04 13.71
C LEU A 181 -6.56 -12.33 12.32
N SER A 182 -7.89 -12.20 12.13
CA SER A 182 -8.48 -12.31 10.79
C SER A 182 -8.05 -11.18 9.87
N TYR A 183 -7.84 -9.97 10.40
CA TYR A 183 -7.29 -8.83 9.68
C TYR A 183 -5.77 -8.94 9.52
N GLU A 184 -5.06 -9.41 10.55
CA GLU A 184 -3.61 -9.68 10.46
C GLU A 184 -3.32 -10.58 9.27
N GLY A 185 -4.00 -11.72 9.14
CA GLY A 185 -3.79 -12.63 8.01
C GLY A 185 -4.17 -12.02 6.65
N GLY A 186 -5.07 -11.03 6.63
CA GLY A 186 -5.35 -10.20 5.46
C GLY A 186 -4.16 -9.34 5.07
N VAL A 187 -3.66 -8.56 6.03
CA VAL A 187 -2.54 -7.63 5.87
C VAL A 187 -1.22 -8.37 5.62
N ALA A 188 -1.02 -9.57 6.17
CA ALA A 188 0.12 -10.44 5.86
C ALA A 188 0.21 -10.74 4.37
N ARG A 189 -0.89 -11.18 3.75
CA ARG A 189 -0.95 -11.40 2.30
C ARG A 189 -0.78 -10.12 1.49
N ASP A 190 -1.16 -8.97 2.03
CA ASP A 190 -0.95 -7.68 1.37
C ASP A 190 0.52 -7.23 1.46
N THR A 191 1.20 -7.52 2.56
CA THR A 191 2.66 -7.35 2.73
C THR A 191 3.41 -8.19 1.68
N GLU A 192 3.06 -9.48 1.56
CA GLU A 192 3.60 -10.36 0.53
C GLU A 192 3.43 -9.76 -0.88
N ARG A 193 2.24 -9.23 -1.22
CA ARG A 193 1.98 -8.63 -2.53
C ARG A 193 2.83 -7.39 -2.82
N LEU A 194 3.10 -6.57 -1.81
CA LEU A 194 3.93 -5.37 -1.95
C LEU A 194 5.40 -5.74 -2.20
N LEU A 195 5.94 -6.68 -1.41
CA LEU A 195 7.30 -7.19 -1.58
C LEU A 195 7.46 -7.95 -2.91
N ASP A 196 6.46 -8.75 -3.28
CA ASP A 196 6.39 -9.38 -4.59
C ASP A 196 6.47 -8.30 -5.69
N ALA A 197 5.62 -7.28 -5.66
CA ALA A 197 5.64 -6.21 -6.67
C ALA A 197 7.00 -5.50 -6.73
N TYR A 198 7.63 -5.26 -5.57
CA TYR A 198 8.96 -4.67 -5.47
C TYR A 198 10.00 -5.42 -6.32
N ASP A 199 10.07 -6.75 -6.26
CA ASP A 199 11.04 -7.56 -7.04
C ASP A 199 11.06 -7.27 -8.55
N ARG A 200 9.90 -6.91 -9.08
CA ARG A 200 9.70 -6.61 -10.51
C ARG A 200 9.86 -5.14 -10.81
N VAL A 201 9.58 -4.25 -9.86
CA VAL A 201 9.92 -2.83 -9.94
C VAL A 201 11.44 -2.65 -9.92
N ASP A 202 12.15 -3.42 -9.11
CA ASP A 202 13.59 -3.32 -8.87
C ASP A 202 14.45 -3.94 -10.00
N ARG A 203 14.19 -3.52 -11.24
CA ARG A 203 14.96 -3.90 -12.43
C ARG A 203 15.26 -2.68 -13.28
N SER A 204 16.54 -2.37 -13.48
CA SER A 204 17.01 -1.21 -14.22
C SER A 204 16.69 -1.30 -15.73
N PRO A 205 15.96 -0.33 -16.30
CA PRO A 205 15.79 -0.22 -17.75
C PRO A 205 16.92 0.54 -18.44
N LEU A 206 17.81 1.21 -17.69
CA LEU A 206 18.85 2.09 -18.21
C LEU A 206 19.79 1.38 -19.20
N GLY A 207 20.21 2.10 -20.23
CA GLY A 207 21.02 1.59 -21.34
C GLY A 207 20.20 1.01 -22.50
N ALA A 208 18.87 1.02 -22.39
CA ALA A 208 17.98 0.74 -23.52
C ALA A 208 17.94 1.88 -24.56
N ALA A 209 18.43 3.06 -24.18
CA ALA A 209 18.33 4.31 -24.91
C ALA A 209 16.88 4.51 -25.41
N ALA A 210 16.69 4.90 -26.65
CA ALA A 210 15.35 5.17 -27.17
C ALA A 210 14.44 3.91 -27.18
N PHE A 211 15.01 2.74 -27.48
CA PHE A 211 14.35 1.40 -27.50
C PHE A 211 15.25 0.30 -28.09
N ALA A 212 16.37 0.64 -28.74
CA ALA A 212 17.20 -0.30 -29.50
C ALA A 212 18.60 -0.52 -28.89
N GLY A 213 18.81 -0.04 -27.66
CA GLY A 213 20.13 0.06 -27.06
C GLY A 213 20.99 1.12 -27.75
N THR A 214 22.30 0.96 -27.62
CA THR A 214 23.31 1.95 -28.03
C THR A 214 24.52 1.25 -28.67
N PRO A 215 25.22 1.89 -29.62
CA PRO A 215 26.47 1.34 -30.17
C PRO A 215 27.69 1.56 -29.26
N PHE A 216 27.54 2.34 -28.18
CA PHE A 216 28.59 2.53 -27.19
C PHE A 216 28.73 1.27 -26.32
N ASP A 217 29.96 0.97 -25.91
CA ASP A 217 30.28 -0.15 -25.02
C ASP A 217 29.96 0.26 -23.58
N ILE A 218 28.66 0.32 -23.25
CA ILE A 218 28.18 0.68 -21.91
C ILE A 218 28.10 -0.54 -21.01
N ASP A 219 28.27 -0.32 -19.70
CA ASP A 219 28.05 -1.36 -18.68
C ASP A 219 26.72 -1.11 -17.97
N ARG A 220 25.68 -1.85 -18.41
CA ARG A 220 24.34 -1.73 -17.84
C ARG A 220 24.26 -2.28 -16.42
N ASP A 221 25.03 -3.33 -16.14
CA ASP A 221 25.03 -3.97 -14.83
C ASP A 221 25.70 -3.06 -13.80
N ARG A 222 26.74 -2.30 -14.21
CA ARG A 222 27.34 -1.26 -13.39
C ARG A 222 26.36 -0.16 -13.00
N THR A 223 25.59 0.38 -13.96
CA THR A 223 24.55 1.36 -13.61
C THR A 223 23.44 0.77 -12.72
N ALA A 224 23.11 -0.51 -12.90
CA ALA A 224 22.13 -1.18 -12.04
C ALA A 224 22.64 -1.31 -10.61
N GLU A 225 23.90 -1.75 -10.44
CA GLU A 225 24.59 -1.87 -9.14
C GLU A 225 24.66 -0.52 -8.42
N LEU A 226 25.12 0.53 -9.10
CA LEU A 226 25.23 1.88 -8.52
C LEU A 226 23.88 2.46 -8.07
N LEU A 227 22.80 2.06 -8.73
CA LEU A 227 21.45 2.47 -8.39
C LEU A 227 20.74 1.45 -7.46
N GLY A 228 21.41 0.37 -7.05
CA GLY A 228 20.85 -0.65 -6.16
C GLY A 228 19.74 -1.50 -6.76
N PHE A 229 19.67 -1.64 -8.09
CA PHE A 229 18.74 -2.56 -8.73
C PHE A 229 19.29 -4.00 -8.73
N ASP A 230 18.47 -5.00 -8.44
CA ASP A 230 18.83 -6.44 -8.48
C ASP A 230 19.07 -6.97 -9.91
N GLY A 231 18.93 -6.13 -10.94
CA GLY A 231 19.37 -6.48 -12.29
C GLY A 231 18.77 -5.59 -13.36
N THR A 232 18.87 -6.05 -14.62
CA THR A 232 18.46 -5.25 -15.79
C THR A 232 17.20 -5.80 -16.47
N VAL A 233 16.37 -4.90 -16.98
CA VAL A 233 15.35 -5.26 -17.97
C VAL A 233 16.06 -5.62 -19.27
N ARG A 234 15.94 -6.88 -19.68
CA ARG A 234 16.82 -7.48 -20.70
C ARG A 234 16.58 -6.98 -22.12
N ASN A 235 15.34 -6.72 -22.50
CA ASN A 235 15.00 -6.25 -23.85
C ASN A 235 14.85 -4.73 -23.86
N SER A 236 15.59 -4.04 -24.73
CA SER A 236 15.59 -2.57 -24.78
C SER A 236 14.25 -1.95 -25.19
N THR A 237 13.48 -2.62 -26.07
CA THR A 237 12.14 -2.17 -26.43
C THR A 237 11.21 -2.29 -25.24
N ASP A 238 11.35 -3.37 -24.48
CA ASP A 238 10.57 -3.59 -23.26
C ASP A 238 10.92 -2.57 -22.18
N ALA A 239 12.21 -2.40 -21.88
CA ALA A 239 12.74 -1.41 -20.94
C ALA A 239 12.20 0.01 -21.19
N ALA A 240 12.17 0.45 -22.45
CA ALA A 240 11.68 1.77 -22.83
C ALA A 240 10.14 1.91 -22.82
N SER A 241 9.38 0.81 -22.87
CA SER A 241 7.92 0.84 -23.14
C SER A 241 7.05 0.26 -22.04
N ALA A 242 7.57 -0.68 -21.25
CA ALA A 242 6.83 -1.42 -20.25
C ALA A 242 6.52 -0.52 -19.05
N ARG A 243 5.29 -0.63 -18.56
CA ARG A 243 4.76 0.05 -17.36
C ARG A 243 3.81 -0.88 -16.58
N ASP A 244 3.84 -2.19 -16.86
CA ASP A 244 3.08 -3.19 -16.11
C ASP A 244 3.38 -3.16 -14.62
N PHE A 245 4.64 -2.91 -14.23
CA PHE A 245 5.04 -2.70 -12.84
C PHE A 245 4.27 -1.59 -12.11
N LEU A 246 3.81 -0.53 -12.82
CA LEU A 246 2.96 0.51 -12.23
C LEU A 246 1.55 -0.03 -11.95
N ALA A 247 1.00 -0.81 -12.87
CA ALA A 247 -0.31 -1.43 -12.68
C ALA A 247 -0.27 -2.49 -11.57
N GLU A 248 0.83 -3.24 -11.46
CA GLU A 248 1.05 -4.20 -10.37
C GLU A 248 1.14 -3.48 -9.02
N GLY A 249 1.98 -2.44 -8.89
CA GLY A 249 2.08 -1.64 -7.67
C GLY A 249 0.76 -0.98 -7.27
N ALA A 250 0.03 -0.39 -8.23
CA ALA A 250 -1.28 0.19 -7.99
C ALA A 250 -2.32 -0.87 -7.55
N THR A 251 -2.26 -2.08 -8.11
CA THR A 251 -3.15 -3.18 -7.72
C THR A 251 -2.84 -3.70 -6.32
N ALA A 252 -1.55 -3.77 -5.94
CA ALA A 252 -1.14 -4.14 -4.59
C ALA A 252 -1.66 -3.11 -3.57
N CYS A 253 -1.46 -1.82 -3.84
CA CYS A 253 -1.99 -0.73 -3.01
C CYS A 253 -3.53 -0.76 -2.91
N ALA A 254 -4.24 -0.97 -4.03
CA ALA A 254 -5.70 -1.06 -4.05
C ALA A 254 -6.23 -2.26 -3.26
N THR A 255 -5.50 -3.38 -3.26
CA THR A 255 -5.86 -4.58 -2.49
C THR A 255 -5.72 -4.29 -1.00
N LEU A 256 -4.57 -3.74 -0.58
CA LEU A 256 -4.34 -3.31 0.80
C LEU A 256 -5.40 -2.30 1.27
N ALA A 257 -5.64 -1.25 0.49
CA ALA A 257 -6.65 -0.24 0.82
C ALA A 257 -8.06 -0.86 0.96
N THR A 258 -8.39 -1.88 0.17
CA THR A 258 -9.64 -2.63 0.31
C THR A 258 -9.69 -3.40 1.63
N THR A 259 -8.61 -4.06 2.04
CA THR A 259 -8.50 -4.72 3.35
C THR A 259 -8.71 -3.70 4.49
N LEU A 260 -8.00 -2.57 4.44
CA LEU A 260 -8.13 -1.48 5.41
C LEU A 260 -9.55 -0.90 5.48
N SER A 261 -10.23 -0.80 4.33
CA SER A 261 -11.61 -0.33 4.25
C SER A 261 -12.58 -1.22 5.03
N GLY A 262 -12.33 -2.54 5.06
CA GLY A 262 -13.09 -3.49 5.88
C GLY A 262 -12.88 -3.26 7.37
N LEU A 263 -11.60 -3.16 7.79
CA LEU A 263 -11.24 -2.88 9.18
C LEU A 263 -11.86 -1.56 9.66
N ALA A 264 -11.75 -0.52 8.84
CA ALA A 264 -12.33 0.78 9.11
C ALA A 264 -13.87 0.72 9.24
N GLU A 265 -14.57 0.01 8.35
CA GLU A 265 -16.02 -0.18 8.43
C GLU A 265 -16.42 -0.84 9.75
N ASP A 266 -15.74 -1.94 10.13
CA ASP A 266 -16.04 -2.65 11.36
C ASP A 266 -15.79 -1.78 12.59
N LEU A 267 -14.65 -1.10 12.68
CA LEU A 267 -14.33 -0.22 13.81
C LEU A 267 -15.30 0.97 13.92
N VAL A 268 -15.75 1.53 12.79
CA VAL A 268 -16.81 2.56 12.77
C VAL A 268 -18.13 2.01 13.34
N LEU A 269 -18.52 0.81 12.91
CA LEU A 269 -19.75 0.15 13.39
C LEU A 269 -19.64 -0.27 14.86
N PHE A 270 -18.51 -0.80 15.28
CA PHE A 270 -18.23 -1.22 16.65
C PHE A 270 -18.18 -0.02 17.59
N SER A 271 -17.60 1.10 17.16
CA SER A 271 -17.64 2.35 17.91
C SER A 271 -19.07 2.84 18.15
N ASN A 272 -19.93 2.76 17.12
CA ASN A 272 -21.35 3.09 17.25
C ASN A 272 -22.09 2.18 18.24
N LYS A 273 -21.75 0.88 18.26
CA LYS A 273 -22.33 -0.09 19.21
C LYS A 273 -21.73 -0.01 20.62
N GLY A 274 -20.68 0.78 20.83
CA GLY A 274 -19.97 0.87 22.10
C GLY A 274 -19.09 -0.35 22.41
N PHE A 275 -18.76 -1.14 21.39
CA PHE A 275 -17.89 -2.32 21.49
C PHE A 275 -16.42 -1.94 21.63
N VAL A 276 -16.04 -0.85 20.98
CA VAL A 276 -14.70 -0.29 20.99
C VAL A 276 -14.79 1.22 21.16
N GLU A 277 -13.89 1.81 21.94
CA GLU A 277 -13.69 3.25 21.98
C GLU A 277 -12.34 3.59 21.32
N LEU A 278 -12.39 4.42 20.28
CA LEU A 278 -11.18 4.92 19.62
C LEU A 278 -10.50 5.99 20.47
N SER A 279 -9.18 6.08 20.46
CA SER A 279 -8.47 7.18 21.12
C SER A 279 -8.80 8.54 20.50
N ASP A 280 -8.74 9.61 21.30
CA ASP A 280 -8.93 11.00 20.83
C ASP A 280 -7.88 11.41 19.79
N ALA A 281 -6.73 10.72 19.72
CA ALA A 281 -5.72 10.94 18.68
C ALA A 281 -6.20 10.50 17.28
N TYR A 282 -7.17 9.59 17.21
CA TYR A 282 -7.70 9.02 15.97
C TYR A 282 -9.19 9.35 15.77
N ALA A 283 -9.77 10.20 16.61
CA ALA A 283 -11.16 10.63 16.52
C ALA A 283 -11.26 12.16 16.51
N SER A 284 -12.32 12.69 15.91
CA SER A 284 -12.61 14.13 15.91
C SER A 284 -13.80 14.47 16.80
N THR A 285 -13.92 15.75 17.16
CA THR A 285 -15.13 16.30 17.77
C THR A 285 -15.98 17.04 16.74
N SER A 286 -17.30 17.03 16.93
CA SER A 286 -18.17 17.95 16.20
C SER A 286 -17.96 19.40 16.64
N SER A 287 -18.02 20.34 15.70
CA SER A 287 -17.97 21.79 16.00
C SER A 287 -19.20 22.32 16.74
N ILE A 288 -20.32 21.58 16.76
CA ILE A 288 -21.59 21.97 17.42
C ILE A 288 -21.96 21.05 18.60
N MET A 289 -21.51 19.80 18.61
CA MET A 289 -21.83 18.80 19.63
C MET A 289 -20.56 18.34 20.37
N PRO A 290 -20.23 18.94 21.54
CA PRO A 290 -19.00 18.65 22.27
C PRO A 290 -18.85 17.20 22.77
N GLN A 291 -19.95 16.46 22.88
CA GLN A 291 -19.96 15.06 23.28
C GLN A 291 -19.75 14.09 22.11
N LYS A 292 -19.78 14.57 20.86
CA LYS A 292 -19.77 13.70 19.68
C LYS A 292 -18.33 13.40 19.27
N LYS A 293 -17.93 12.14 19.44
CA LYS A 293 -16.67 11.56 18.97
C LYS A 293 -16.91 10.89 17.62
N ASN A 294 -16.27 11.36 16.56
CA ASN A 294 -16.44 10.84 15.21
C ASN A 294 -15.19 10.04 14.80
N PRO A 295 -15.35 8.86 14.17
CA PRO A 295 -14.26 8.05 13.64
C PRO A 295 -13.75 8.59 12.28
N ASP A 296 -13.54 9.90 12.15
CA ASP A 296 -13.25 10.57 10.85
C ASP A 296 -12.02 9.98 10.16
N THR A 297 -10.99 9.61 10.91
CA THR A 297 -9.76 9.02 10.36
C THR A 297 -10.02 7.67 9.68
N LEU A 298 -10.89 6.85 10.24
CA LEU A 298 -11.32 5.58 9.65
C LEU A 298 -12.27 5.81 8.46
N GLU A 299 -13.12 6.84 8.50
CA GLU A 299 -13.92 7.22 7.34
C GLU A 299 -13.05 7.64 6.15
N LEU A 300 -11.97 8.37 6.40
CA LEU A 300 -10.96 8.74 5.39
C LEU A 300 -10.16 7.52 4.90
N THR A 301 -9.74 6.64 5.82
CA THR A 301 -9.09 5.36 5.48
C THR A 301 -9.94 4.54 4.50
N ARG A 302 -11.26 4.46 4.76
CA ARG A 302 -12.22 3.82 3.85
C ARG A 302 -12.38 4.57 2.51
N GLY A 303 -12.18 5.88 2.49
CA GLY A 303 -12.17 6.71 1.29
C GLY A 303 -11.00 6.40 0.35
N VAL A 304 -9.79 6.25 0.90
CA VAL A 304 -8.55 5.94 0.16
C VAL A 304 -8.69 4.68 -0.70
N ALA A 305 -9.48 3.70 -0.25
CA ALA A 305 -9.78 2.50 -1.05
C ALA A 305 -10.44 2.82 -2.40
N GLY A 306 -11.33 3.82 -2.44
CA GLY A 306 -11.96 4.27 -3.68
C GLY A 306 -10.95 4.88 -4.66
N ASP A 307 -10.04 5.69 -4.14
CA ASP A 307 -9.00 6.37 -4.94
C ASP A 307 -8.00 5.35 -5.49
N ALA A 308 -7.51 4.42 -4.66
CA ALA A 308 -6.59 3.37 -5.09
C ALA A 308 -7.19 2.41 -6.14
N ILE A 309 -8.45 2.01 -5.98
CA ILE A 309 -9.17 1.18 -6.98
C ILE A 309 -9.32 1.95 -8.30
N GLY A 310 -9.62 3.26 -8.21
CA GLY A 310 -9.73 4.15 -9.36
C GLY A 310 -8.42 4.23 -10.14
N GLU A 311 -7.31 4.46 -9.44
CA GLU A 311 -6.00 4.54 -10.06
C GLU A 311 -5.59 3.22 -10.71
N ALA A 312 -5.69 2.08 -10.01
CA ALA A 312 -5.33 0.77 -10.60
C ALA A 312 -6.12 0.47 -11.90
N THR A 313 -7.41 0.81 -11.91
CA THR A 313 -8.26 0.70 -13.12
C THR A 313 -7.83 1.68 -14.21
N GLY A 314 -7.49 2.92 -13.82
CA GLY A 314 -7.00 3.98 -14.68
C GLY A 314 -5.68 3.62 -15.37
N THR A 315 -4.70 3.14 -14.60
CA THR A 315 -3.39 2.70 -15.09
C THR A 315 -3.57 1.58 -16.12
N LEU A 316 -4.34 0.52 -15.82
CA LEU A 316 -4.62 -0.56 -16.78
C LEU A 316 -5.31 -0.05 -18.05
N SER A 317 -6.24 0.90 -17.90
CA SER A 317 -6.97 1.50 -19.03
C SER A 317 -6.05 2.33 -19.92
N LEU A 318 -5.11 3.07 -19.33
CA LEU A 318 -4.10 3.85 -20.03
C LEU A 318 -3.14 2.97 -20.83
N LEU A 319 -2.67 1.87 -20.24
CA LEU A 319 -1.71 0.96 -20.88
C LEU A 319 -2.32 0.12 -22.00
N LYS A 320 -3.65 -0.07 -21.98
CA LYS A 320 -4.36 -0.97 -22.90
C LYS A 320 -4.19 -0.52 -24.36
N GLY A 321 -3.52 -1.37 -25.15
CA GLY A 321 -3.46 -1.26 -26.60
C GLY A 321 -2.45 -0.23 -27.15
N LEU A 322 -1.57 0.30 -26.30
CA LEU A 322 -0.45 1.14 -26.76
C LEU A 322 0.50 0.31 -27.66
N PRO A 323 0.88 0.81 -28.85
CA PRO A 323 1.84 0.12 -29.71
C PRO A 323 3.25 0.22 -29.11
N ARG A 324 4.10 -0.79 -29.28
CA ARG A 324 5.53 -0.67 -28.95
C ARG A 324 6.21 0.32 -29.92
N ALA A 325 7.20 1.12 -29.52
CA ALA A 325 7.87 1.16 -28.22
C ALA A 325 7.30 2.25 -27.27
N TYR A 326 8.07 3.28 -26.92
CA TYR A 326 7.63 4.40 -26.08
C TYR A 326 6.58 5.28 -26.79
N ASN A 327 5.53 5.64 -26.07
CA ASN A 327 4.46 6.55 -26.51
C ASN A 327 4.25 7.61 -25.43
N ARG A 328 3.92 8.85 -25.81
CA ARG A 328 3.80 9.96 -24.87
C ARG A 328 2.64 9.79 -23.87
N ASP A 329 1.68 8.91 -24.18
CA ASP A 329 0.62 8.47 -23.25
C ASP A 329 1.21 8.01 -21.90
N LEU A 330 2.40 7.39 -21.90
CA LEU A 330 3.08 6.89 -20.70
C LEU A 330 3.49 8.00 -19.71
N GLN A 331 3.54 9.26 -20.14
CA GLN A 331 3.78 10.41 -19.24
C GLN A 331 2.70 10.52 -18.15
N ARG A 332 1.50 9.98 -18.39
CA ARG A 332 0.38 10.03 -17.43
C ARG A 332 0.31 8.82 -16.49
N ALA A 333 1.22 7.86 -16.61
CA ALA A 333 1.06 6.56 -15.97
C ALA A 333 1.48 6.52 -14.49
N HIS A 334 2.32 7.45 -14.02
CA HIS A 334 3.05 7.29 -12.75
C HIS A 334 2.61 8.23 -11.64
N ALA A 335 2.21 9.48 -11.93
CA ALA A 335 1.89 10.47 -10.90
C ALA A 335 0.80 9.98 -9.93
N GLY A 336 -0.33 9.50 -10.48
CA GLY A 336 -1.41 8.95 -9.65
C GLY A 336 -0.99 7.71 -8.86
N VAL A 337 -0.06 6.90 -9.40
CA VAL A 337 0.44 5.70 -8.71
C VAL A 337 1.33 6.07 -7.52
N PHE A 338 2.14 7.14 -7.61
CA PHE A 338 2.89 7.65 -6.46
C PHE A 338 1.96 8.22 -5.40
N GLU A 339 0.98 9.05 -5.80
CA GLU A 339 -0.01 9.64 -4.89
C GLU A 339 -0.75 8.56 -4.09
N ILE A 340 -1.27 7.51 -4.75
CA ILE A 340 -1.98 6.44 -4.04
C ILE A 340 -1.07 5.58 -3.17
N ALA A 341 0.23 5.48 -3.47
CA ALA A 341 1.15 4.70 -2.63
C ALA A 341 1.39 5.42 -1.31
N ASP A 342 1.56 6.75 -1.37
CA ASP A 342 1.65 7.62 -0.20
C ASP A 342 0.35 7.61 0.63
N ASP A 343 -0.81 7.80 -0.02
CA ASP A 343 -2.11 7.82 0.66
C ASP A 343 -2.43 6.48 1.34
N VAL A 344 -2.10 5.35 0.69
CA VAL A 344 -2.31 4.01 1.27
C VAL A 344 -1.34 3.75 2.43
N ARG A 345 -0.09 4.19 2.34
CA ARG A 345 0.86 4.12 3.47
C ARG A 345 0.32 4.91 4.66
N GLU A 346 -0.09 6.17 4.47
CA GLU A 346 -0.64 7.01 5.53
C GLU A 346 -1.91 6.37 6.15
N ALA A 347 -2.83 5.86 5.31
CA ALA A 347 -4.02 5.16 5.78
C ALA A 347 -3.68 3.91 6.61
N THR A 348 -2.62 3.20 6.25
CA THR A 348 -2.13 2.03 6.99
C THR A 348 -1.57 2.43 8.36
N GLU A 349 -0.76 3.49 8.42
CA GLU A 349 -0.21 4.04 9.67
C GLU A 349 -1.33 4.54 10.62
N VAL A 350 -2.34 5.20 10.06
CA VAL A 350 -3.54 5.64 10.81
C VAL A 350 -4.31 4.45 11.36
N ALA A 351 -4.52 3.40 10.56
CA ALA A 351 -5.19 2.18 11.01
C ALA A 351 -4.41 1.48 12.13
N ALA A 352 -3.08 1.39 12.00
CA ALA A 352 -2.20 0.79 13.01
C ALA A 352 -2.33 1.49 14.36
N GLY A 353 -2.25 2.81 14.36
CA GLY A 353 -2.40 3.61 15.56
C GLY A 353 -3.80 3.56 16.17
N ALA A 354 -4.84 3.54 15.33
CA ALA A 354 -6.23 3.39 15.78
C ALA A 354 -6.45 2.03 16.47
N VAL A 355 -5.90 0.94 15.92
CA VAL A 355 -5.95 -0.41 16.52
C VAL A 355 -5.15 -0.43 17.83
N ALA A 356 -3.89 0.02 17.81
CA ALA A 356 -2.99 -0.02 18.97
C ALA A 356 -3.52 0.75 20.19
N THR A 357 -4.42 1.72 19.97
CA THR A 357 -4.98 2.57 21.03
C THR A 357 -6.49 2.38 21.24
N ALA A 358 -7.08 1.36 20.61
CA ALA A 358 -8.48 1.01 20.76
C ALA A 358 -8.74 0.40 22.15
N ASP A 359 -9.77 0.89 22.84
CA ASP A 359 -10.23 0.33 24.11
C ASP A 359 -11.45 -0.57 23.88
N TRP A 360 -11.29 -1.88 24.07
CA TRP A 360 -12.35 -2.86 23.86
C TRP A 360 -13.20 -3.02 25.12
N ASN A 361 -14.49 -2.69 25.04
CA ASN A 361 -15.40 -2.75 26.18
C ASN A 361 -15.86 -4.18 26.45
N GLU A 362 -15.07 -4.91 27.25
CA GLU A 362 -15.27 -6.33 27.54
C GLU A 362 -16.68 -6.65 28.05
N ALA A 363 -17.25 -5.81 28.91
CA ALA A 363 -18.59 -6.03 29.46
C ALA A 363 -19.67 -5.93 28.36
N THR A 364 -19.56 -4.91 27.50
CA THR A 364 -20.53 -4.70 26.41
C THR A 364 -20.40 -5.78 25.34
N LEU A 365 -19.17 -6.22 25.06
CA LEU A 365 -18.90 -7.32 24.14
C LEU A 365 -19.43 -8.66 24.66
N ALA A 366 -19.20 -8.97 25.94
CA ALA A 366 -19.68 -10.19 26.57
C ALA A 366 -21.21 -10.24 26.61
N ASP A 367 -21.87 -9.14 26.96
CA ASP A 367 -23.33 -9.03 26.93
C ASP A 367 -23.86 -9.26 25.50
N ALA A 368 -23.30 -8.57 24.51
CA ALA A 368 -23.71 -8.70 23.11
C ALA A 368 -23.44 -10.09 22.52
N ALA A 369 -22.41 -10.79 23.01
CA ALA A 369 -22.10 -12.16 22.61
C ALA A 369 -23.18 -13.17 23.06
N GLY A 370 -23.92 -12.87 24.12
CA GLY A 370 -25.03 -13.71 24.61
C GLY A 370 -26.38 -13.44 23.93
N GLU A 371 -26.52 -12.34 23.19
CA GLU A 371 -27.78 -11.94 22.56
C GLU A 371 -28.18 -12.85 21.38
N GLY A 372 -29.49 -12.90 21.12
CA GLY A 372 -30.05 -13.53 19.92
C GLY A 372 -29.90 -15.04 19.86
N PHE A 373 -29.66 -15.68 21.01
CA PHE A 373 -29.38 -17.12 21.10
C PHE A 373 -28.19 -17.55 20.21
N SER A 374 -27.14 -16.71 20.15
CA SER A 374 -25.92 -16.91 19.34
C SER A 374 -25.19 -18.25 19.60
N THR A 375 -25.38 -18.83 20.78
CA THR A 375 -24.80 -20.13 21.19
C THR A 375 -25.61 -21.34 20.71
N ALA A 376 -26.77 -21.11 20.06
CA ALA A 376 -27.65 -22.13 19.48
C ALA A 376 -26.91 -23.23 18.71
N THR A 377 -25.95 -22.84 17.86
CA THR A 377 -25.21 -23.80 17.04
C THR A 377 -24.40 -24.76 17.91
N GLY A 378 -23.79 -24.27 19.00
CA GLY A 378 -23.03 -25.12 19.93
C GLY A 378 -23.92 -26.17 20.61
N VAL A 379 -25.17 -25.83 20.92
CA VAL A 379 -26.15 -26.80 21.44
C VAL A 379 -26.52 -27.85 20.38
N ALA A 380 -26.68 -27.45 19.12
CA ALA A 380 -26.96 -28.39 18.04
C ALA A 380 -25.76 -29.33 17.79
N ASP A 381 -24.54 -28.80 17.82
CA ASP A 381 -23.31 -29.60 17.70
C ASP A 381 -23.18 -30.58 18.85
N LEU A 382 -23.43 -30.15 20.09
CA LEU A 382 -23.41 -31.02 21.27
C LEU A 382 -24.41 -32.18 21.16
N LEU A 383 -25.65 -31.91 20.74
CA LEU A 383 -26.65 -32.95 20.48
C LEU A 383 -26.20 -33.92 19.38
N ALA A 384 -25.57 -33.40 18.32
CA ALA A 384 -25.05 -34.21 17.23
C ALA A 384 -23.88 -35.10 17.67
N MET A 385 -22.98 -34.59 18.52
CA MET A 385 -21.93 -35.37 19.17
C MET A 385 -22.50 -36.47 20.08
N GLY A 386 -23.67 -36.25 20.69
CA GLY A 386 -24.46 -37.25 21.40
C GLY A 386 -25.10 -38.34 20.51
N GLY A 387 -24.85 -38.32 19.20
CA GLY A 387 -25.31 -39.30 18.23
C GLY A 387 -26.61 -38.93 17.50
N MET A 388 -27.16 -37.74 17.75
CA MET A 388 -28.33 -37.25 17.03
C MET A 388 -27.95 -36.81 15.61
N PRO A 389 -28.77 -37.10 14.57
CA PRO A 389 -28.56 -36.47 13.27
C PRO A 389 -28.63 -34.94 13.38
N PHE A 390 -27.64 -34.23 12.83
CA PHE A 390 -27.53 -32.77 12.96
C PHE A 390 -28.81 -32.01 12.55
N ARG A 391 -29.52 -32.46 11.52
CA ARG A 391 -30.79 -31.83 11.11
C ARG A 391 -31.87 -31.91 12.18
N THR A 392 -31.92 -32.99 12.94
CA THR A 392 -32.83 -33.14 14.08
C THR A 392 -32.39 -32.26 15.24
N ALA A 393 -31.08 -32.19 15.53
CA ALA A 393 -30.54 -31.29 16.53
C ALA A 393 -30.84 -29.81 16.20
N HIS A 394 -30.65 -29.42 14.94
CA HIS A 394 -30.97 -28.08 14.44
C HIS A 394 -32.48 -27.77 14.56
N GLU A 395 -33.37 -28.72 14.25
CA GLU A 395 -34.82 -28.55 14.41
C GLU A 395 -35.22 -28.32 15.88
N ILE A 396 -34.58 -29.03 16.82
CA ILE A 396 -34.76 -28.81 18.26
C ILE A 396 -34.37 -27.39 18.65
N VAL A 397 -33.17 -26.96 18.26
CA VAL A 397 -32.65 -25.63 18.61
C VAL A 397 -33.47 -24.51 17.96
N ALA A 398 -33.92 -24.70 16.72
CA ALA A 398 -34.83 -23.76 16.05
C ALA A 398 -36.18 -23.65 16.77
N THR A 399 -36.74 -24.77 17.23
CA THR A 399 -37.98 -24.80 18.01
C THR A 399 -37.78 -24.13 19.38
N ALA A 400 -36.63 -24.36 20.04
CA ALA A 400 -36.30 -23.71 21.30
C ALA A 400 -36.17 -22.19 21.13
N ALA A 401 -35.54 -21.73 20.05
CA ALA A 401 -35.31 -20.31 19.75
C ALA A 401 -36.61 -19.47 19.68
N GLU A 402 -37.75 -20.08 19.34
CA GLU A 402 -39.06 -19.39 19.36
C GLU A 402 -39.53 -18.99 20.76
N THR A 403 -38.93 -19.61 21.79
CA THR A 403 -39.34 -19.45 23.19
C THR A 403 -38.23 -18.92 24.08
N VAL A 404 -36.96 -19.02 23.67
CA VAL A 404 -35.80 -18.46 24.39
C VAL A 404 -35.78 -16.94 24.22
N SER A 405 -35.49 -16.24 25.31
CA SER A 405 -35.36 -14.78 25.36
C SER A 405 -33.95 -14.42 25.84
N ASP A 406 -33.41 -13.27 25.41
CA ASP A 406 -32.05 -12.83 25.79
C ASP A 406 -31.82 -12.72 27.31
N GLY A 407 -32.89 -12.49 28.09
CA GLY A 407 -32.83 -12.45 29.55
C GLY A 407 -32.88 -13.81 30.26
N ASP A 408 -32.93 -14.92 29.53
CA ASP A 408 -32.93 -16.26 30.13
C ASP A 408 -31.53 -16.62 30.64
N SER A 409 -31.45 -17.10 31.88
CA SER A 409 -30.24 -17.80 32.35
C SER A 409 -30.00 -19.08 31.50
N PRO A 410 -28.75 -19.58 31.41
CA PRO A 410 -28.46 -20.86 30.74
C PRO A 410 -29.36 -22.00 31.20
N ALA A 411 -29.66 -22.09 32.49
CA ALA A 411 -30.57 -23.10 33.05
C ALA A 411 -32.03 -22.97 32.57
N ALA A 412 -32.50 -21.75 32.31
CA ALA A 412 -33.84 -21.48 31.79
C ALA A 412 -33.91 -21.80 30.29
N ALA A 413 -32.90 -21.41 29.52
CA ALA A 413 -32.76 -21.75 28.12
C ALA A 413 -32.62 -23.28 27.92
N ALA A 414 -31.81 -23.97 28.74
CA ALA A 414 -31.68 -25.42 28.71
C ALA A 414 -33.01 -26.15 29.00
N ALA A 415 -33.85 -25.59 29.88
CA ALA A 415 -35.19 -26.15 30.11
C ALA A 415 -36.09 -26.05 28.87
N LYS A 416 -35.98 -24.96 28.09
CA LYS A 416 -36.70 -24.79 26.83
C LYS A 416 -36.16 -25.70 25.72
N VAL A 417 -34.84 -25.91 25.68
CA VAL A 417 -34.22 -26.92 24.80
C VAL A 417 -34.71 -28.33 25.14
N ASP A 418 -34.86 -28.67 26.42
CA ASP A 418 -35.41 -29.96 26.85
C ASP A 418 -36.90 -30.13 26.51
N GLU A 419 -37.69 -29.05 26.58
CA GLU A 419 -39.07 -29.05 26.06
C GLU A 419 -39.11 -29.27 24.53
N ALA A 420 -38.30 -28.52 23.78
CA ALA A 420 -38.18 -28.69 22.33
C ALA A 420 -37.71 -30.09 21.94
N THR A 421 -36.77 -30.67 22.68
CA THR A 421 -36.27 -32.04 22.45
C THR A 421 -37.40 -33.05 22.57
N ARG A 422 -38.24 -32.95 23.62
CA ARG A 422 -39.42 -33.81 23.78
C ARG A 422 -40.43 -33.63 22.65
N ASN A 423 -40.64 -32.40 22.19
CA ASN A 423 -41.59 -32.11 21.13
C ASN A 423 -41.15 -32.69 19.77
N VAL A 424 -39.86 -32.64 19.45
CA VAL A 424 -39.31 -33.11 18.16
C VAL A 424 -39.08 -34.63 18.18
N THR A 425 -38.55 -35.19 19.27
CA THR A 425 -38.07 -36.58 19.30
C THR A 425 -38.98 -37.54 20.08
N GLY A 426 -39.80 -37.02 21.00
CA GLY A 426 -40.53 -37.82 21.99
C GLY A 426 -39.68 -38.29 23.17
N GLU A 427 -38.38 -38.01 23.21
CA GLU A 427 -37.43 -38.37 24.26
C GLU A 427 -37.00 -37.12 25.06
N PRO A 428 -36.62 -37.27 26.35
CA PRO A 428 -36.06 -36.16 27.12
C PRO A 428 -34.64 -35.82 26.65
N LEU A 429 -34.18 -34.59 26.86
CA LEU A 429 -32.81 -34.16 26.55
C LEU A 429 -31.75 -35.09 27.14
N SER A 430 -31.99 -35.57 28.36
CA SER A 430 -31.11 -36.48 29.10
C SER A 430 -30.91 -37.85 28.45
N ALA A 431 -31.68 -38.20 27.41
CA ALA A 431 -31.44 -39.39 26.61
C ALA A 431 -30.28 -39.22 25.61
N HIS A 432 -29.91 -37.98 25.29
CA HIS A 432 -28.89 -37.66 24.29
C HIS A 432 -27.65 -37.02 24.91
N VAL A 433 -27.83 -36.04 25.81
CA VAL A 433 -26.75 -35.24 26.42
C VAL A 433 -27.14 -34.85 27.85
N SER A 434 -26.16 -34.49 28.68
CA SER A 434 -26.50 -34.01 30.03
C SER A 434 -27.04 -32.58 29.99
N ARG A 435 -27.88 -32.23 30.98
CA ARG A 435 -28.38 -30.86 31.13
C ARG A 435 -27.25 -29.86 31.39
N GLU A 436 -26.25 -30.28 32.17
CA GLU A 436 -25.08 -29.47 32.52
C GLU A 436 -24.25 -29.14 31.27
N ASP A 437 -24.07 -30.10 30.36
CA ASP A 437 -23.36 -29.86 29.11
C ASP A 437 -24.10 -28.85 28.22
N VAL A 438 -25.44 -28.89 28.19
CA VAL A 438 -26.25 -27.90 27.45
C VAL A 438 -26.19 -26.52 28.10
N GLU A 439 -26.26 -26.44 29.44
CA GLU A 439 -26.09 -25.18 30.16
C GLU A 439 -24.68 -24.59 29.90
N SER A 440 -23.65 -25.42 29.83
CA SER A 440 -22.30 -25.01 29.46
C SER A 440 -22.23 -24.57 28.00
N ALA A 441 -22.84 -25.29 27.05
CA ALA A 441 -22.81 -24.90 25.63
C ALA A 441 -23.53 -23.59 25.34
N LEU A 442 -24.45 -23.19 26.22
CA LEU A 442 -25.19 -21.92 26.16
C LEU A 442 -24.41 -20.73 26.72
N ASP A 443 -23.34 -20.98 27.49
CA ASP A 443 -22.42 -19.94 27.94
C ASP A 443 -21.49 -19.51 26.77
N PRO A 444 -21.43 -18.21 26.42
CA PRO A 444 -20.62 -17.75 25.29
C PRO A 444 -19.13 -18.10 25.40
N ALA A 445 -18.53 -18.01 26.59
CA ALA A 445 -17.12 -18.32 26.79
C ALA A 445 -16.83 -19.81 26.61
N ALA A 446 -17.68 -20.68 27.16
CA ALA A 446 -17.60 -22.12 26.90
C ALA A 446 -17.86 -22.46 25.42
N SER A 447 -18.76 -21.73 24.75
CA SER A 447 -18.99 -21.87 23.31
C SER A 447 -17.74 -21.52 22.50
N VAL A 448 -17.01 -20.46 22.86
CA VAL A 448 -15.70 -20.12 22.29
C VAL A 448 -14.69 -21.24 22.53
N ALA A 449 -14.52 -21.67 23.79
CA ALA A 449 -13.54 -22.68 24.17
C ALA A 449 -13.75 -24.03 23.47
N SER A 450 -15.01 -24.38 23.17
CA SER A 450 -15.34 -25.61 22.45
C SER A 450 -14.97 -25.61 20.96
N ARG A 451 -14.67 -24.45 20.37
CA ARG A 451 -14.27 -24.30 18.96
C ARG A 451 -12.75 -24.32 18.83
N ASP A 452 -12.17 -25.46 19.19
CA ASP A 452 -10.72 -25.72 19.30
C ASP A 452 -10.07 -26.30 18.03
N SER A 453 -10.80 -26.32 16.91
CA SER A 453 -10.20 -26.65 15.61
C SER A 453 -9.18 -25.59 15.18
N ALA A 454 -8.21 -25.96 14.36
CA ALA A 454 -7.25 -25.02 13.77
C ALA A 454 -7.96 -23.80 13.12
N GLY A 455 -7.46 -22.60 13.41
CA GLY A 455 -8.09 -21.33 13.04
C GLY A 455 -9.38 -21.01 13.79
N GLY A 456 -9.68 -21.69 14.90
CA GLY A 456 -10.83 -21.43 15.75
C GLY A 456 -10.55 -20.37 16.84
N PRO A 457 -11.60 -19.84 17.49
CA PRO A 457 -11.48 -18.79 18.50
C PRO A 457 -11.06 -19.29 19.89
N ALA A 458 -10.90 -20.61 20.11
CA ALA A 458 -10.48 -21.13 21.40
C ALA A 458 -9.07 -20.60 21.78
N PRO A 459 -8.78 -20.32 23.06
CA PRO A 459 -7.52 -19.71 23.47
C PRO A 459 -6.26 -20.43 22.98
N ASP A 460 -6.25 -21.77 23.02
CA ASP A 460 -5.11 -22.56 22.54
C ASP A 460 -4.91 -22.44 21.02
N ALA A 461 -6.00 -22.41 20.24
CA ALA A 461 -5.93 -22.23 18.79
C ALA A 461 -5.49 -20.80 18.41
N VAL A 462 -5.97 -19.79 19.15
CA VAL A 462 -5.54 -18.39 18.99
C VAL A 462 -4.06 -18.23 19.35
N ALA A 463 -3.57 -18.93 20.37
CA ALA A 463 -2.14 -18.90 20.73
C ALA A 463 -1.24 -19.44 19.61
N ASP A 464 -1.67 -20.52 18.93
CA ASP A 464 -0.96 -21.05 17.76
C ASP A 464 -0.94 -20.05 16.58
N GLU A 465 -2.05 -19.34 16.34
CA GLU A 465 -2.14 -18.31 15.31
C GLU A 465 -1.30 -17.07 15.65
N LEU A 466 -1.28 -16.62 16.91
CA LEU A 466 -0.40 -15.53 17.38
C LEU A 466 1.07 -15.87 17.11
N ALA A 467 1.53 -17.06 17.51
CA ALA A 467 2.89 -17.49 17.28
C ALA A 467 3.24 -17.57 15.78
N THR A 468 2.28 -17.93 14.94
CA THR A 468 2.45 -17.96 13.47
C THR A 468 2.56 -16.54 12.91
N ALA A 469 1.70 -15.62 13.36
CA ALA A 469 1.72 -14.22 12.96
C ALA A 469 3.02 -13.52 13.37
N GLU A 470 3.46 -13.68 14.62
CA GLU A 470 4.73 -13.15 15.14
C GLU A 470 5.93 -13.62 14.30
N ALA A 471 6.00 -14.92 13.99
CA ALA A 471 7.07 -15.46 13.16
C ALA A 471 7.03 -14.93 11.71
N GLY A 472 5.83 -14.72 11.15
CA GLY A 472 5.64 -14.12 9.84
C GLY A 472 6.09 -12.65 9.80
N ILE A 473 5.73 -11.87 10.83
CA ILE A 473 6.16 -10.48 11.01
C ILE A 473 7.69 -10.40 11.08
N GLU A 474 8.34 -11.25 11.89
CA GLU A 474 9.80 -11.26 12.01
C GLU A 474 10.47 -11.58 10.66
N ALA A 475 9.92 -12.53 9.90
CA ALA A 475 10.45 -12.89 8.57
C ALA A 475 10.32 -11.75 7.56
N ASP A 476 9.15 -11.09 7.49
CA ASP A 476 8.91 -9.99 6.57
C ASP A 476 9.71 -8.73 6.96
N ALA A 477 9.87 -8.46 8.26
CA ALA A 477 10.71 -7.39 8.76
C ALA A 477 12.19 -7.61 8.44
N ALA A 478 12.68 -8.85 8.54
CA ALA A 478 14.04 -9.19 8.14
C ALA A 478 14.24 -9.03 6.62
N ALA A 479 13.30 -9.49 5.79
CA ALA A 479 13.36 -9.31 4.35
C ALA A 479 13.37 -7.83 3.96
N LEU A 480 12.50 -7.02 4.57
CA LEU A 480 12.48 -5.56 4.36
C LEU A 480 13.81 -4.91 4.78
N ALA A 481 14.37 -5.31 5.92
CA ALA A 481 15.64 -4.77 6.41
C ALA A 481 16.81 -5.11 5.45
N ASP A 482 16.86 -6.33 4.92
CA ASP A 482 17.85 -6.75 3.93
C ASP A 482 17.77 -5.89 2.67
N GLU A 483 16.56 -5.61 2.16
CA GLU A 483 16.37 -4.74 1.00
C GLU A 483 16.79 -3.29 1.29
N ARG A 484 16.40 -2.73 2.44
CA ARG A 484 16.81 -1.38 2.85
C ARG A 484 18.33 -1.27 3.01
N GLU A 485 18.98 -2.27 3.59
CA GLU A 485 20.45 -2.30 3.73
C GLU A 485 21.12 -2.37 2.36
N SER A 486 20.61 -3.18 1.45
CA SER A 486 21.10 -3.28 0.07
C SER A 486 21.03 -1.93 -0.66
N LEU A 487 19.89 -1.25 -0.59
CA LEU A 487 19.69 0.07 -1.20
C LEU A 487 20.59 1.14 -0.57
N ALA A 488 20.74 1.14 0.75
CA ALA A 488 21.64 2.05 1.45
C ALA A 488 23.12 1.81 1.09
N ALA A 489 23.52 0.55 0.94
CA ALA A 489 24.87 0.18 0.52
C ALA A 489 25.15 0.63 -0.92
N ALA A 490 24.17 0.50 -1.83
CA ALA A 490 24.28 0.99 -3.21
C ALA A 490 24.38 2.51 -3.27
N ALA A 491 23.57 3.24 -2.49
CA ALA A 491 23.67 4.69 -2.38
C ALA A 491 25.05 5.15 -1.88
N ALA A 492 25.56 4.52 -0.82
CA ALA A 492 26.90 4.80 -0.31
C ALA A 492 28.02 4.45 -1.31
N LEU A 493 27.83 3.39 -2.11
CA LEU A 493 28.74 3.05 -3.21
C LEU A 493 28.72 4.13 -4.29
N LEU A 494 27.55 4.59 -4.72
CA LEU A 494 27.42 5.66 -5.70
C LEU A 494 28.12 6.94 -5.21
N ASP A 495 27.86 7.36 -3.97
CA ASP A 495 28.51 8.53 -3.38
C ASP A 495 30.03 8.39 -3.38
N ALA A 496 30.57 7.22 -2.99
CA ALA A 496 32.00 6.97 -2.97
C ALA A 496 32.64 7.01 -4.37
N GLU A 497 31.92 6.52 -5.39
CA GLU A 497 32.38 6.57 -6.77
C GLU A 497 32.33 8.00 -7.32
N VAL A 498 31.28 8.77 -7.00
CA VAL A 498 31.16 10.20 -7.36
C VAL A 498 32.29 11.01 -6.73
N ASP A 499 32.57 10.80 -5.44
CA ASP A 499 33.66 11.46 -4.70
C ASP A 499 35.05 11.20 -5.31
N SER A 500 35.22 10.09 -6.05
CA SER A 500 36.49 9.77 -6.71
C SER A 500 36.84 10.70 -7.88
N TYR A 501 35.88 11.51 -8.35
CA TYR A 501 36.02 12.48 -9.42
C TYR A 501 36.19 13.94 -8.93
N ALA A 502 36.18 14.17 -7.61
CA ALA A 502 36.29 15.48 -6.97
C ALA A 502 37.72 16.08 -6.93
#